data_AF-A0A7W0NKY7-F1
#
_entry.id   AF-A0A7W0NKY7-F1
#
_cell.length_a   1.000
_cell.length_b   1.000
_cell.length_c   1.000
_cell.angle_alpha   90.00
_cell.angle_beta   90.00
_cell.angle_gamma   90.00
#
_symmetry.space_group_name_H-M   'P 1'
#
loop_
_entity.id
_entity.type
_entity.pdbx_description
1 polymer ?
#
loop_
_entity_poly.entity_id
_entity_poly.type
_entity_poly.pdbx_seq_one_letter_code
_entity_poly.pdbx_strand_id
1 'polypeptide(L)'
;LVMRSGRYGPFVGCSRYPDCKHIKKEPPKETGETCPECGSPLVEKRGRFGPFTGCSNYPECKHIKKKPGKKTTAKSGSKTSRRRTPKPASAQN
;
A
#
# COMPACT_ATOMS: atom_id res chain seq x y z
N LEU A 1 -15.30 -8.33 -4.08
CA LEU A 1 -14.48 -7.32 -3.38
C LEU A 1 -15.42 -6.27 -2.80
N VAL A 2 -15.17 -5.81 -1.57
CA VAL A 2 -16.03 -4.85 -0.85
C VAL A 2 -15.15 -3.75 -0.27
N MET A 3 -15.58 -2.50 -0.38
CA MET A 3 -14.96 -1.38 0.34
C MET A 3 -15.28 -1.47 1.83
N ARG A 4 -14.24 -1.54 2.65
CA ARG A 4 -14.34 -1.51 4.11
C ARG A 4 -13.51 -0.34 4.62
N SER A 5 -13.95 0.29 5.71
CA SER A 5 -13.21 1.37 6.37
C SER A 5 -12.39 0.79 7.53
N GLY A 6 -11.13 1.23 7.67
CA GLY A 6 -10.23 0.81 8.76
C GLY A 6 -9.35 1.96 9.27
N ARG A 7 -8.49 1.66 10.25
CA ARG A 7 -7.57 2.64 10.89
C ARG A 7 -6.71 3.41 9.87
N TYR A 8 -6.30 2.73 8.81
CA TYR A 8 -5.41 3.27 7.79
C TYR A 8 -6.15 3.87 6.60
N GLY A 9 -7.46 4.10 6.74
CA GLY A 9 -8.35 4.56 5.67
C GLY A 9 -9.20 3.43 5.06
N PRO A 10 -10.02 3.76 4.04
CA PRO A 10 -10.79 2.79 3.31
C PRO A 10 -9.87 1.85 2.51
N PHE A 11 -10.23 0.56 2.47
CA PHE A 11 -9.53 -0.47 1.73
C PHE A 11 -10.51 -1.37 0.99
N VAL A 12 -10.08 -1.94 -0.12
CA VAL A 12 -10.86 -2.89 -0.90
C VAL A 12 -10.44 -4.31 -0.50
N GLY A 13 -11.32 -5.03 0.20
CA GLY A 13 -11.07 -6.38 0.71
C GLY A 13 -12.00 -7.44 0.12
N CYS A 14 -11.75 -8.71 0.43
CA CYS A 14 -12.68 -9.79 0.10
C CYS A 14 -13.97 -9.69 0.93
N SER A 15 -15.11 -10.07 0.32
CA SER A 15 -16.43 -10.08 0.97
C SER A 15 -16.50 -11.14 2.09
N ARG A 16 -15.81 -12.27 1.92
CA ARG A 16 -15.83 -13.46 2.79
C ARG A 16 -14.73 -13.44 3.85
N TYR A 17 -14.37 -12.30 4.39
CA TYR A 17 -13.47 -12.24 5.54
C TYR A 17 -14.21 -12.73 6.79
N PRO A 18 -13.67 -13.64 7.62
CA PRO A 18 -12.25 -13.98 7.79
C PRO A 18 -11.70 -15.12 6.92
N ASP A 19 -12.56 -15.89 6.25
CA ASP A 19 -12.16 -17.08 5.46
C ASP A 19 -11.28 -16.72 4.25
N CYS A 20 -11.43 -15.51 3.72
CA CYS A 20 -10.56 -14.96 2.68
C CYS A 20 -9.95 -13.62 3.09
N LYS A 21 -8.61 -13.57 3.18
CA LYS A 21 -7.82 -12.40 3.62
C LYS A 21 -7.26 -11.53 2.49
N HIS A 22 -7.75 -11.70 1.26
CA HIS A 22 -7.27 -10.92 0.11
C HIS A 22 -7.65 -9.44 0.23
N ILE A 23 -6.67 -8.55 0.03
CA ILE A 23 -6.83 -7.09 0.02
C ILE A 23 -6.21 -6.55 -1.26
N LYS A 24 -6.97 -5.79 -2.03
CA LYS A 24 -6.50 -5.14 -3.26
C LYS A 24 -5.62 -3.96 -2.88
N LYS A 25 -4.35 -4.01 -3.27
CA LYS A 25 -3.40 -2.90 -3.16
C LYS A 25 -3.32 -2.20 -4.51
N GLU A 26 -3.25 -0.88 -4.51
CA GLU A 26 -2.94 -0.16 -5.75
C GLU A 26 -1.55 -0.55 -6.24
N PRO A 27 -1.39 -0.82 -7.55
CA PRO A 27 -0.10 -1.15 -8.12
C PRO A 27 0.88 0.02 -7.97
N PRO A 28 2.19 -0.26 -7.82
CA PRO A 28 3.21 0.76 -7.84
C PRO A 28 3.14 1.52 -9.16
N LYS A 29 3.33 2.85 -9.12
CA LYS A 29 3.33 3.68 -10.31
C LYS A 29 4.64 3.48 -11.08
N GLU A 30 4.54 3.23 -12.37
CA GLU A 30 5.72 3.20 -13.24
C GLU A 30 6.16 4.63 -13.55
N THR A 31 7.46 4.89 -13.47
CA THR A 31 8.02 6.23 -13.75
C THR A 31 8.13 6.54 -15.24
N GLY A 32 7.89 5.56 -16.12
CA GLY A 32 8.05 5.68 -17.57
C GLY A 32 9.50 5.76 -18.05
N GLU A 33 10.47 5.71 -17.14
CA GLU A 33 11.90 5.69 -17.46
C GLU A 33 12.40 4.25 -17.54
N THR A 34 13.25 3.96 -18.51
CA THR A 34 13.93 2.67 -18.66
C THR A 34 15.28 2.68 -17.95
N CYS A 35 15.67 1.53 -17.42
CA CYS A 35 16.95 1.36 -16.75
C CYS A 35 18.07 1.28 -17.80
N PRO A 36 19.15 2.08 -17.71
CA PRO A 36 20.26 2.02 -18.66
C PRO A 36 21.06 0.72 -18.59
N GLU A 37 20.95 -0.04 -17.49
CA GLU A 37 21.70 -1.28 -17.29
C GLU A 37 20.99 -2.52 -17.86
N CYS A 38 19.66 -2.52 -17.92
CA CYS A 38 18.89 -3.71 -18.32
C CYS A 38 17.70 -3.42 -19.24
N GLY A 39 17.44 -2.16 -19.60
CA GLY A 39 16.30 -1.75 -20.44
C GLY A 39 14.93 -1.90 -19.77
N SER A 40 14.86 -2.42 -18.54
CA SER A 40 13.60 -2.66 -17.83
C SER A 40 12.97 -1.37 -17.30
N PRO A 41 11.63 -1.31 -17.13
CA PRO A 41 10.96 -0.13 -16.61
C PRO A 41 11.31 0.11 -15.14
N LEU A 42 11.49 1.37 -14.77
CA LEU A 42 11.63 1.81 -13.38
C LEU A 42 10.25 1.99 -12.73
N VAL A 43 10.10 1.45 -11.52
CA VAL A 43 8.87 1.47 -10.74
C VAL A 43 9.05 2.17 -9.40
N GLU A 44 8.03 2.91 -8.96
CA GLU A 44 8.00 3.55 -7.65
C GLU A 44 7.52 2.56 -6.58
N LYS A 45 8.46 2.10 -5.75
CA LYS A 45 8.20 1.18 -4.63
C LYS A 45 8.19 1.95 -3.32
N ARG A 46 7.40 1.51 -2.33
CA ARG A 46 7.40 2.07 -0.97
C ARG A 46 8.23 1.20 -0.04
N GLY A 47 9.32 1.75 0.48
CA GLY A 47 10.18 1.13 1.48
C GLY A 47 9.99 1.73 2.87
N ARG A 48 10.75 1.23 3.86
CA ARG A 48 10.76 1.74 5.23
C ARG A 48 11.12 3.23 5.31
N PHE A 49 12.02 3.67 4.45
CA PHE A 49 12.54 5.04 4.41
C PHE A 49 11.74 5.98 3.49
N GLY A 50 10.64 5.51 2.89
CA GLY A 50 9.81 6.26 1.96
C GLY A 50 9.71 5.63 0.56
N PRO A 51 9.02 6.31 -0.36
CA PRO A 51 8.95 5.90 -1.76
C PRO A 51 10.32 6.07 -2.44
N PHE A 52 10.70 5.10 -3.26
CA PHE A 52 11.92 5.12 -4.06
C PHE A 52 11.65 4.52 -5.44
N THR A 53 12.36 5.01 -6.44
CA THR A 53 12.29 4.44 -7.79
C THR A 53 13.36 3.37 -7.94
N GLY A 54 12.92 2.13 -8.16
CA GLY A 54 13.80 0.97 -8.36
C GLY A 54 13.51 0.26 -9.67
N CYS A 55 14.50 -0.47 -10.17
CA CYS A 55 14.30 -1.34 -11.33
C CYS A 55 13.24 -2.42 -11.06
N SER A 56 12.44 -2.74 -12.08
CA SER A 56 11.46 -3.84 -12.03
C SER A 56 12.15 -5.20 -11.97
N ASN A 57 13.33 -5.34 -12.60
CA ASN A 57 14.07 -6.60 -12.71
C ASN A 57 15.02 -6.87 -11.53
N TYR A 58 14.65 -6.46 -10.32
CA TYR A 58 15.39 -6.83 -9.11
C TYR A 58 15.12 -8.31 -8.78
N PRO A 59 16.11 -9.17 -8.45
CA PRO A 59 17.47 -8.87 -7.97
C PRO A 59 18.58 -8.75 -9.03
N GLU A 60 18.30 -9.09 -10.29
CA GLU A 60 19.27 -9.11 -11.41
C GLU A 60 19.84 -7.70 -11.70
N CYS A 61 19.00 -6.66 -11.58
CA CYS A 61 19.42 -5.27 -11.70
C CYS A 61 19.10 -4.48 -10.42
N LYS A 62 20.15 -3.98 -9.76
CA LYS A 62 20.06 -3.21 -8.49
C LYS A 62 20.03 -1.70 -8.70
N HIS A 63 19.73 -1.24 -9.91
CA HIS A 63 19.65 0.18 -10.23
C HIS A 63 18.52 0.88 -9.44
N ILE A 64 18.88 1.95 -8.72
CA ILE A 64 17.97 2.77 -7.92
C ILE A 64 18.17 4.24 -8.30
N LYS A 65 17.13 4.86 -8.85
CA LYS A 65 17.14 6.29 -9.18
C LYS A 65 16.39 7.06 -8.10
N LYS A 66 17.10 7.82 -7.27
CA LYS A 66 16.48 8.66 -6.25
C LYS A 66 16.04 9.98 -6.90
N LYS A 67 14.77 10.13 -7.29
CA LYS A 67 14.22 11.46 -7.57
C LYS A 67 14.09 12.23 -6.24
N PRO A 68 14.39 13.54 -6.18
CA PRO A 68 14.15 14.34 -4.98
C PRO A 68 12.64 14.39 -4.73
N GLY A 69 12.17 13.59 -3.79
CA GLY A 69 10.75 13.45 -3.48
C GLY A 69 10.16 14.79 -3.05
N LYS A 70 9.07 15.19 -3.70
CA LYS A 70 8.21 16.25 -3.17
C LYS A 70 7.77 15.82 -1.76
N LYS A 71 8.25 16.54 -0.75
CA LYS A 71 7.74 16.48 0.61
C LYS A 71 6.29 16.96 0.59
N THR A 72 5.32 16.08 0.37
CA THR A 72 3.95 16.39 0.76
C THR A 72 3.85 16.22 2.27
N THR A 73 4.17 17.33 2.91
CA THR A 73 3.82 17.69 4.27
C THR A 73 2.33 17.48 4.53
N ALA A 74 2.06 16.74 5.61
CA ALA A 74 1.08 17.04 6.66
C ALA A 74 -0.45 17.02 6.38
N LYS A 75 -1.13 16.36 7.35
CA LYS A 75 -2.53 16.44 7.81
C LYS A 75 -3.58 15.72 6.94
N SER A 76 -4.45 14.88 7.48
CA SER A 76 -5.23 15.06 8.71
C SER A 76 -5.24 13.81 9.59
N GLY A 77 -4.72 13.94 10.81
CA GLY A 77 -5.32 13.20 11.91
C GLY A 77 -6.67 13.85 12.20
N SER A 78 -7.75 13.09 12.14
CA SER A 78 -8.98 13.49 12.82
C SER A 78 -9.29 12.49 13.91
N LYS A 79 -9.26 13.05 15.12
CA LYS A 79 -9.71 12.47 16.37
C LYS A 79 -11.14 11.95 16.20
N THR A 80 -11.44 10.76 16.72
CA THR A 80 -12.71 10.41 17.40
C THR A 80 -12.44 9.06 18.09
N SER A 81 -11.91 9.10 19.32
CA SER A 81 -12.71 8.84 20.50
C SER A 81 -13.59 7.59 20.37
N ARG A 82 -13.13 6.52 21.03
CA ARG A 82 -13.95 5.46 21.64
C ARG A 82 -15.12 4.90 20.80
N ARG A 83 -14.96 3.67 20.34
CA ARG A 83 -15.67 2.54 20.95
C ARG A 83 -14.97 1.23 20.62
N ARG A 84 -14.52 0.53 21.66
CA ARG A 84 -14.31 -0.91 21.58
C ARG A 84 -15.70 -1.49 21.28
N THR A 85 -15.94 -2.00 20.08
CA THR A 85 -17.10 -2.85 19.89
C THR A 85 -16.78 -4.20 20.54
N PRO A 86 -17.61 -4.66 21.48
CA PRO A 86 -17.40 -5.95 22.12
C PRO A 86 -17.47 -7.06 21.06
N LYS A 87 -16.68 -8.13 21.28
CA LYS A 87 -16.86 -9.44 20.64
C LYS A 87 -18.36 -9.68 20.43
N PRO A 88 -18.86 -9.99 19.22
CA PRO A 88 -20.18 -10.58 19.13
C PRO A 88 -20.10 -11.87 19.95
N ALA A 89 -20.79 -11.89 21.09
CA ALA A 89 -21.10 -13.11 21.78
C ALA A 89 -21.92 -13.94 20.79
N SER A 90 -21.39 -15.09 20.42
CA SER A 90 -22.16 -16.13 19.76
C SER A 90 -23.34 -16.48 20.66
N ALA A 91 -24.52 -16.03 20.26
CA ALA A 91 -25.85 -16.34 20.77
C ALA A 91 -26.73 -16.29 19.51
N GLN A 92 -27.55 -17.25 19.11
CA GLN A 92 -28.08 -18.51 19.64
C GLN A 92 -28.03 -19.53 18.47
N ASN A 93 -28.06 -20.86 18.60
CA ASN A 93 -28.84 -21.76 19.44
C ASN A 93 -28.03 -23.07 19.56
#